data_AF-A0A507DXI5-F1
#
_entry.id   AF-A0A507DXI5-F1
#
_cell.length_a   1.000
_cell.length_b   1.000
_cell.length_c   1.000
_cell.angle_alpha   90.00
_cell.angle_beta   90.00
_cell.angle_gamma   90.00
#
_symmetry.space_group_name_H-M   'P 1'
#
loop_
_entity.id
_entity.type
_entity.pdbx_description
1 polymer ?
#
loop_
_entity_poly.entity_id
_entity_poly.type
_entity_poly.pdbx_seq_one_letter_code
_entity_poly.pdbx_strand_id
1 'polypeptide(L)'
;MQATGATGMSLEEEAKLVYGVVFSLRNLVSKLSAKPGSDGFISYRTSTYKLHYFETPTGLKFVLNTDPHMESMREALRTIYGQIYVEYVVKNPLMRQLTQSGVHPVQNDLFRGNLQRFVRSLPGFE
;
A
#
# COMPACT_ATOMS: atom_id res chain seq x y z
N MET A 1 -9.67 18.43 22.94
CA MET A 1 -9.67 16.96 23.16
C MET A 1 -8.61 16.35 22.24
N GLN A 2 -7.44 16.04 22.79
CA GLN A 2 -6.35 15.40 22.07
C GLN A 2 -6.64 13.90 21.95
N ALA A 3 -6.67 13.38 20.72
CA ALA A 3 -6.62 11.95 20.49
C ALA A 3 -5.15 11.50 20.58
N THR A 4 -4.68 11.21 21.79
CA THR A 4 -3.47 10.43 22.03
C THR A 4 -3.73 8.99 21.57
N GLY A 5 -3.18 8.64 20.40
CA GLY A 5 -3.33 7.32 19.80
C GLY A 5 -2.01 6.80 19.24
N ALA A 6 -0.91 6.95 19.98
CA ALA A 6 0.26 6.11 19.76
C ALA A 6 0.03 4.83 20.58
N THR A 7 -0.68 3.86 20.00
CA THR A 7 -0.65 2.50 20.50
C THR A 7 0.82 2.06 20.51
N GLY A 8 1.33 1.58 21.64
CA GLY A 8 2.70 1.03 21.75
C GLY A 8 2.92 -0.27 20.96
N MET A 9 2.22 -0.45 19.84
CA MET A 9 2.35 -1.59 18.94
C MET A 9 3.56 -1.42 18.03
N SER A 10 4.20 -2.53 17.69
CA SER A 10 5.27 -2.54 16.70
C SER A 10 4.72 -2.33 15.28
N LEU A 11 5.55 -1.80 14.39
CA LEU A 11 5.21 -1.63 12.97
C LEU A 11 4.80 -2.96 12.30
N GLU A 12 5.38 -4.08 12.75
CA GLU A 12 5.05 -5.40 12.21
C GLU A 12 3.62 -5.83 12.59
N GLU A 13 3.20 -5.55 13.82
CA GLU A 13 1.83 -5.83 14.29
C GLU A 13 0.81 -4.95 13.60
N GLU A 14 1.12 -3.66 13.42
CA GLU A 14 0.29 -2.74 12.65
C GLU A 14 0.14 -3.20 11.20
N ALA A 15 1.22 -3.66 10.56
CA ALA A 15 1.17 -4.20 9.21
C ALA A 15 0.29 -5.45 9.11
N LYS A 16 0.35 -6.36 10.09
CA LYS A 16 -0.53 -7.54 10.17
C LYS A 16 -2.00 -7.14 10.32
N LEU A 17 -2.29 -6.13 11.14
CA LEU A 17 -3.64 -5.60 11.31
C LEU A 17 -4.18 -5.01 10.01
N VAL A 18 -3.40 -4.15 9.34
CA VAL A 18 -3.76 -3.56 8.05
C VAL A 18 -4.01 -4.65 7.01
N TYR A 19 -3.16 -5.67 6.94
CA TYR A 19 -3.36 -6.81 6.06
C TYR A 19 -4.69 -7.53 6.32
N GLY A 20 -5.02 -7.79 7.59
CA GLY A 20 -6.28 -8.43 7.98
C GLY A 20 -7.52 -7.64 7.56
N VAL A 21 -7.48 -6.31 7.74
CA VAL A 21 -8.56 -5.40 7.32
C VAL A 21 -8.74 -5.44 5.80
N VAL A 22 -7.66 -5.26 5.05
CA VAL A 22 -7.68 -5.26 3.58
C VAL A 22 -8.16 -6.60 3.03
N PHE A 23 -7.67 -7.71 3.59
CA PHE A 23 -8.09 -9.06 3.19
C PHE A 23 -9.58 -9.28 3.39
N SER A 24 -10.10 -8.87 4.54
CA SER A 24 -11.51 -9.04 4.90
C SER A 24 -12.42 -8.20 3.99
N LEU A 25 -12.06 -6.93 3.76
CA LEU A 25 -12.82 -6.02 2.90
C LEU A 25 -12.80 -6.44 1.44
N ARG A 26 -11.66 -6.91 0.92
CA ARG A 26 -11.56 -7.49 -0.43
C ARG A 26 -12.54 -8.65 -0.61
N ASN A 27 -12.56 -9.58 0.34
CA ASN A 27 -13.44 -10.74 0.27
C ASN A 27 -14.92 -10.34 0.41
N LEU A 28 -15.22 -9.37 1.26
CA LEU A 28 -16.57 -8.82 1.40
C LEU A 28 -17.04 -8.19 0.10
N VAL A 29 -16.25 -7.30 -0.51
CA VAL A 29 -16.60 -6.67 -1.80
C VAL A 29 -16.76 -7.72 -2.90
N SER A 30 -15.88 -8.72 -2.95
CA SER A 30 -15.99 -9.80 -3.94
C SER A 30 -17.27 -10.62 -3.78
N LYS A 31 -17.76 -10.85 -2.56
CA LYS A 31 -18.99 -11.60 -2.31
C LYS A 31 -20.25 -10.77 -2.56
N LEU A 32 -20.19 -9.45 -2.32
CA LEU A 32 -21.32 -8.55 -2.51
C LEU A 32 -21.43 -8.01 -3.95
N SER A 33 -20.35 -8.02 -4.70
CA SER A 33 -20.36 -7.56 -6.09
C SER A 33 -21.15 -8.54 -6.96
N ALA A 34 -22.32 -8.11 -7.42
CA ALA A 34 -23.20 -8.91 -8.30
C ALA A 34 -22.69 -8.98 -9.75
N LYS A 35 -21.62 -8.24 -10.10
CA LYS A 35 -21.14 -8.11 -11.49
C LYS A 35 -19.77 -8.78 -11.67
N PRO A 36 -19.65 -9.75 -12.60
CA PRO A 36 -18.35 -10.23 -13.06
C PRO A 36 -17.52 -9.06 -13.61
N GLY A 37 -16.25 -8.95 -13.20
CA GLY A 37 -15.33 -7.93 -13.69
C GLY A 37 -15.35 -6.60 -12.93
N SER A 38 -15.98 -6.50 -11.76
CA SER A 38 -15.80 -5.32 -10.91
C SER A 38 -14.34 -5.17 -10.46
N ASP A 39 -13.84 -3.94 -10.39
CA ASP A 39 -12.49 -3.57 -9.93
C ASP A 39 -12.11 -4.05 -8.52
N GLY A 40 -13.06 -4.66 -7.79
CA GLY A 40 -12.86 -5.16 -6.43
C GLY A 40 -12.81 -4.04 -5.40
N PHE A 41 -12.16 -4.31 -4.27
CA PHE A 41 -11.94 -3.31 -3.23
C PHE A 41 -10.91 -2.28 -3.70
N ILE A 42 -11.23 -0.98 -3.60
CA ILE A 42 -10.38 0.12 -4.09
C ILE A 42 -9.90 1.00 -2.92
N SER A 43 -10.79 1.39 -2.02
CA SER A 43 -10.48 2.26 -0.90
C SER A 43 -11.60 2.23 0.14
N TYR A 44 -11.30 2.58 1.39
CA TYR A 44 -12.31 3.02 2.36
C TYR A 44 -11.88 4.34 2.98
N ARG A 45 -12.86 5.07 3.51
CA ARG A 45 -12.66 6.34 4.19
C ARG A 45 -13.23 6.27 5.59
N THR A 46 -12.47 6.77 6.56
CA THR A 46 -12.93 7.04 7.93
C THR A 46 -13.05 8.55 8.16
N SER A 47 -13.40 8.96 9.37
CA SER A 47 -13.38 10.38 9.76
C SER A 47 -11.98 10.98 9.83
N THR A 48 -10.92 10.16 9.93
CA THR A 48 -9.55 10.61 10.20
C THR A 48 -8.56 10.30 9.09
N TYR A 49 -8.80 9.28 8.27
CA TYR A 49 -7.97 8.99 7.11
C TYR A 49 -8.76 8.31 5.98
N LYS A 50 -8.14 8.23 4.81
CA LYS A 50 -8.59 7.40 3.70
C LYS A 50 -7.49 6.41 3.33
N LEU A 51 -7.86 5.13 3.27
CA LEU A 51 -6.98 4.06 2.82
C LEU A 51 -7.23 3.78 1.35
N HIS A 52 -6.18 3.84 0.54
CA HIS A 52 -6.17 3.49 -0.87
C HIS A 52 -5.47 2.15 -1.05
N TYR A 53 -6.04 1.29 -1.90
CA TYR A 53 -5.55 -0.06 -2.15
C TYR A 53 -5.34 -0.31 -3.63
N PHE A 54 -4.24 -0.99 -3.94
CA PHE A 54 -3.93 -1.50 -5.27
C PHE A 54 -3.27 -2.87 -5.17
N GLU A 55 -3.82 -3.84 -5.89
CA GLU A 55 -3.27 -5.20 -5.99
C GLU A 55 -2.80 -5.47 -7.42
N THR A 56 -1.58 -5.98 -7.56
CA THR A 56 -1.06 -6.40 -8.86
C THR A 56 -1.59 -7.80 -9.21
N PRO A 57 -1.60 -8.19 -10.50
CA PRO A 57 -1.93 -9.56 -10.90
C PRO A 57 -1.03 -10.63 -10.27
N THR A 58 0.19 -10.26 -9.87
CA THR A 58 1.14 -11.13 -9.15
C THR A 58 0.86 -11.23 -7.65
N GLY A 59 -0.20 -10.58 -7.15
CA GLY A 59 -0.62 -10.64 -5.74
C GLY A 59 0.09 -9.66 -4.79
N LEU A 60 0.91 -8.75 -5.31
CA LEU A 60 1.52 -7.69 -4.49
C LEU A 60 0.46 -6.65 -4.12
N LYS A 61 0.47 -6.24 -2.86
CA LYS A 61 -0.53 -5.34 -2.28
C LYS A 61 0.13 -4.04 -1.86
N PHE A 62 -0.32 -2.95 -2.45
CA PHE A 62 0.12 -1.60 -2.13
C PHE A 62 -1.01 -0.90 -1.39
N VAL A 63 -0.68 -0.32 -0.24
CA VAL A 63 -1.61 0.37 0.65
C VAL A 63 -1.04 1.74 0.96
N LEU A 64 -1.86 2.78 0.86
CA LEU A 64 -1.49 4.15 1.21
C LEU A 64 -2.59 4.79 2.04
N ASN A 65 -2.23 5.36 3.18
CA ASN A 65 -3.14 6.18 3.99
C ASN A 65 -2.89 7.65 3.67
N THR A 66 -3.97 8.40 3.49
CA THR A 66 -3.95 9.85 3.27
C THR A 66 -5.01 10.53 4.10
N ASP A 67 -5.10 11.86 4.02
CA ASP A 67 -6.23 12.63 4.55
C ASP A 67 -7.58 12.13 3.97
N PRO A 68 -8.68 12.16 4.75
CA PRO A 68 -10.01 11.72 4.31
C PRO A 68 -10.51 12.37 3.02
N HIS A 69 -10.14 13.62 2.77
CA HIS A 69 -10.63 14.43 1.66
C HIS A 69 -9.81 14.26 0.38
N MET A 70 -8.70 13.53 0.44
CA MET A 70 -7.86 13.26 -0.73
C MET A 70 -8.60 12.46 -1.80
N GLU A 71 -8.33 12.83 -3.06
CA GLU A 71 -8.76 12.09 -4.23
C GLU A 71 -8.16 10.67 -4.27
N SER A 72 -8.61 9.86 -5.22
CA SER A 72 -8.11 8.48 -5.35
C SER A 72 -6.62 8.46 -5.67
N MET A 73 -5.83 7.79 -4.84
CA MET A 73 -4.38 7.61 -5.08
C MET A 73 -4.07 6.36 -5.91
N ARG A 74 -5.04 5.83 -6.66
CA ARG A 74 -4.86 4.60 -7.46
C ARG A 74 -3.76 4.76 -8.51
N GLU A 75 -3.70 5.89 -9.20
CA GLU A 75 -2.62 6.17 -10.16
C GLU A 75 -1.25 6.31 -9.47
N ALA A 76 -1.21 6.96 -8.30
CA ALA A 76 0.03 7.04 -7.52
C ALA A 76 0.54 5.64 -7.11
N LEU A 77 -0.36 4.76 -6.65
CA LEU A 77 -0.02 3.37 -6.32
C LEU A 77 0.46 2.57 -7.55
N ARG A 78 -0.16 2.77 -8.72
CA ARG A 78 0.29 2.17 -9.98
C ARG A 78 1.69 2.65 -10.37
N THR A 79 1.97 3.94 -10.21
CA THR A 79 3.29 4.53 -10.45
C THR A 79 4.34 3.98 -9.49
N ILE A 80 4.02 3.88 -8.20
CA ILE A 80 4.91 3.25 -7.20
C ILE A 80 5.25 1.82 -7.62
N TYR A 81 4.27 1.04 -8.08
CA TYR A 81 4.54 -0.30 -8.59
C TYR A 81 5.41 -0.28 -9.86
N GLY A 82 4.97 0.40 -10.91
CA GLY A 82 5.57 0.29 -12.24
C GLY A 82 6.92 1.00 -12.38
N GLN A 83 7.05 2.21 -11.84
CA GLN A 83 8.24 3.04 -12.03
C GLN A 83 9.25 2.94 -10.88
N ILE A 84 8.84 2.48 -9.70
CA ILE A 84 9.71 2.44 -8.52
C ILE A 84 9.99 1.00 -8.09
N TYR A 85 8.94 0.22 -7.77
CA TYR A 85 9.12 -1.14 -7.28
C TYR A 85 9.71 -2.07 -8.35
N VAL A 86 9.16 -2.06 -9.56
CA VAL A 86 9.70 -2.89 -10.66
C VAL A 86 11.13 -2.49 -11.01
N GLU A 87 11.41 -1.19 -11.08
CA GLU A 87 12.72 -0.66 -11.47
C GLU A 87 13.83 -1.02 -10.47
N TYR A 88 13.60 -0.81 -9.17
CA TYR A 88 14.66 -0.92 -8.16
C TYR A 88 14.64 -2.24 -7.38
N VAL A 89 13.52 -2.99 -7.40
CA VAL A 89 13.38 -4.27 -6.69
C VAL A 89 13.36 -5.44 -7.66
N VAL A 90 12.45 -5.45 -8.63
CA VAL A 90 12.25 -6.63 -9.50
C VAL A 90 13.38 -6.80 -10.51
N LYS A 91 13.86 -5.70 -11.10
CA LYS A 91 14.98 -5.71 -12.04
C LYS A 91 16.35 -5.91 -11.38
N ASN A 92 16.44 -5.78 -10.05
CA ASN A 92 17.69 -5.97 -9.32
C ASN A 92 17.89 -7.46 -8.97
N PRO A 93 18.83 -8.18 -9.61
CA PRO A 93 19.01 -9.63 -9.38
C PRO A 93 19.45 -9.96 -7.95
N LEU A 94 20.17 -9.05 -7.28
CA LEU A 94 20.65 -9.23 -5.91
C LEU A 94 19.49 -9.22 -4.90
N MET A 95 18.39 -8.51 -5.21
CA MET A 95 17.19 -8.49 -4.36
C MET A 95 16.39 -9.80 -4.42
N ARG A 96 16.50 -10.58 -5.50
CA ARG A 96 15.82 -11.87 -5.62
C ARG A 96 16.32 -12.89 -4.60
N GLN A 97 17.61 -12.89 -4.31
CA GLN A 97 18.18 -13.82 -3.33
C GLN A 97 17.73 -13.50 -1.89
N LEU A 98 17.56 -12.22 -1.55
CA LEU A 98 17.06 -11.83 -0.22
C LEU A 98 15.57 -12.16 -0.05
N THR A 99 14.75 -12.00 -1.08
CA THR A 99 13.30 -12.26 -1.00
C THR A 99 12.93 -13.74 -0.98
N GLN A 100 13.86 -14.64 -1.35
CA GLN A 100 13.67 -16.10 -1.32
C GLN A 100 13.89 -16.71 0.07
N SER A 101 14.64 -16.03 0.94
CA SER A 101 14.99 -16.53 2.28
C SER A 101 13.94 -16.20 3.36
N GLY A 102 12.91 -15.42 3.02
CA GLY A 102 11.86 -15.02 3.95
C GLY A 102 11.20 -13.69 3.58
N VAL A 103 10.30 -13.21 4.45
CA VAL A 103 9.68 -11.89 4.33
C VAL A 103 10.66 -10.84 4.86
N HIS A 104 11.54 -10.36 4.00
CA HIS A 104 12.49 -9.30 4.34
C HIS A 104 12.00 -7.95 3.81
N PRO A 105 12.12 -6.86 4.60
CA PRO A 105 11.88 -5.50 4.12
C PRO A 105 12.75 -5.20 2.89
N VAL A 106 12.25 -4.38 1.97
CA VAL A 106 13.04 -3.91 0.83
C VAL A 106 14.13 -2.97 1.33
N GLN A 107 15.38 -3.42 1.32
CA GLN A 107 16.54 -2.67 1.84
C GLN A 107 17.25 -1.80 0.79
N ASN A 108 16.78 -1.78 -0.46
CA ASN A 108 17.44 -1.04 -1.53
C ASN A 108 17.32 0.49 -1.31
N ASP A 109 18.46 1.19 -1.18
CA ASP A 109 18.46 2.63 -0.89
C ASP A 109 17.94 3.48 -2.05
N LEU A 110 18.18 3.07 -3.31
CA LEU A 110 17.63 3.77 -4.48
C LEU A 110 16.11 3.67 -4.51
N PHE A 111 15.54 2.51 -4.17
CA PHE A 111 14.10 2.33 -4.00
C PHE A 111 13.56 3.29 -2.94
N ARG A 112 14.17 3.31 -1.75
CA ARG A 112 13.72 4.16 -0.63
C ARG A 112 13.80 5.64 -0.97
N GLY A 113 14.90 6.07 -1.57
CA GLY A 113 15.12 7.46 -1.97
C GLY A 113 14.14 7.93 -3.04
N ASN A 114 13.92 7.13 -4.09
CA ASN A 114 12.96 7.48 -5.15
C ASN A 114 11.51 7.41 -4.68
N LEU A 115 11.15 6.42 -3.86
CA LEU A 115 9.83 6.34 -3.25
C LEU A 115 9.55 7.59 -2.39
N GLN A 116 10.50 7.98 -1.54
CA GLN A 116 10.33 9.16 -0.71
C GLN A 116 10.20 10.45 -1.54
N ARG A 117 11.01 10.62 -2.58
CA ARG A 117 10.89 11.77 -3.50
C ARG A 117 9.53 11.80 -4.18
N PHE A 118 9.05 10.65 -4.66
CA PHE A 118 7.76 10.53 -5.31
C PHE A 118 6.60 10.87 -4.34
N VAL A 119 6.59 10.28 -3.14
CA VAL A 119 5.55 10.54 -2.14
C VAL A 119 5.51 12.03 -1.75
N ARG A 120 6.68 12.68 -1.62
CA ARG A 120 6.77 14.12 -1.37
C ARG A 120 6.26 14.99 -2.51
N SER A 121 6.21 14.47 -3.73
CA SER A 121 5.66 15.20 -4.88
C SER A 121 4.15 15.00 -5.06
N LEU A 122 3.53 14.13 -4.26
CA LEU A 122 2.09 13.90 -4.33
C LEU A 122 1.31 15.13 -3.86
N PRO A 123 0.15 15.44 -4.47
CA PRO A 123 -0.72 16.49 -3.98
C PRO A 123 -1.13 16.19 -2.53
N GLY A 124 -1.18 17.21 -1.67
CA GLY A 124 -1.58 17.06 -0.26
C GLY A 124 -0.49 16.49 0.66
N PHE A 125 0.75 16.35 0.17
CA PHE A 125 1.90 16.10 1.03
C PHE A 125 2.50 17.46 1.46
N GLU A 126 2.30 17.84 2.72
CA GLU A 126 2.96 18.99 3.37
C GLU A 126 4.09 18.54 4.32
#